data_AF-A0A426FZ98-F1
#
_entry.id   AF-A0A426FZ98-F1
#
_cell.length_a   1.000
_cell.length_b   1.000
_cell.length_c   1.000
_cell.angle_alpha   90.00
_cell.angle_beta   90.00
_cell.angle_gamma   90.00
#
_symmetry.space_group_name_H-M   'P 1'
#
loop_
_entity.id
_entity.type
_entity.pdbx_description
1 polymer ?
#
loop_
_entity_poly.entity_id
_entity_poly.type
_entity_poly.pdbx_seq_one_letter_code
_entity_poly.pdbx_strand_id
1 'polypeptide(L)'
;MNDLIKHKLELLPDSPGCYLHKNKYGKIIYVGKAKNLRNRVRSYFRGAHDTKTEALVSEIADFEFIVTDSNIEALLLEINLIQENKPRYNIMLKDDKSYPFIKITKERHPRLLITRQIKKDGGQYFGPYPDVGAANQTLKLLERLYPFRKCKLPENKYCLYYHLGQCLAHGENLPSLS
;
A
#
# COMPACT_ATOMS: atom_id res chain seq x y z
N MET A 1 -15.77 -23.87 15.91
CA MET A 1 -16.17 -22.58 15.30
C MET A 1 -17.60 -22.28 15.72
N ASN A 2 -17.82 -21.15 16.40
CA ASN A 2 -19.14 -20.72 16.89
C ASN A 2 -20.11 -20.52 15.72
N ASP A 3 -21.39 -20.91 15.87
CA ASP A 3 -22.41 -20.80 14.83
C ASP A 3 -22.68 -19.34 14.43
N LEU A 4 -22.50 -18.39 15.35
CA LEU A 4 -22.55 -16.96 15.04
C LEU A 4 -21.53 -16.56 13.97
N ILE A 5 -20.29 -17.05 14.07
CA ILE A 5 -19.23 -16.76 13.09
C ILE A 5 -19.59 -17.39 11.74
N LYS A 6 -20.12 -18.62 11.72
CA LYS A 6 -20.55 -19.28 10.48
C LYS A 6 -21.59 -18.44 9.73
N HIS A 7 -22.63 -17.97 10.42
CA HIS A 7 -23.64 -17.11 9.81
C HIS A 7 -23.07 -15.78 9.33
N LYS A 8 -22.21 -15.12 10.12
CA LYS A 8 -21.53 -13.89 9.64
C LYS A 8 -20.69 -14.12 8.39
N LEU A 9 -20.05 -15.28 8.24
CA LEU A 9 -19.26 -15.62 7.04
C LEU A 9 -20.12 -15.81 5.78
N GLU A 10 -21.42 -16.09 5.91
CA GLU A 10 -22.37 -16.19 4.80
C GLU A 10 -22.77 -14.82 4.27
N LEU A 11 -22.80 -13.81 5.13
CA LEU A 11 -23.19 -12.43 4.81
C LEU A 11 -22.06 -11.61 4.15
N LEU A 12 -20.85 -12.16 4.03
CA LEU A 12 -19.71 -11.44 3.47
C LEU A 12 -19.90 -11.13 1.97
N PRO A 13 -19.69 -9.87 1.55
CA PRO A 13 -19.79 -9.46 0.16
C PRO A 13 -18.53 -9.82 -0.64
N ASP A 14 -18.68 -9.89 -1.97
CA ASP A 14 -17.59 -10.03 -2.93
C ASP A 14 -16.96 -8.67 -3.32
N SER A 15 -16.97 -7.72 -2.39
CA SER A 15 -16.52 -6.32 -2.58
C SER A 15 -15.21 -6.04 -1.85
N PRO A 16 -14.46 -4.99 -2.24
CA PRO A 16 -13.32 -4.52 -1.46
C PRO A 16 -13.76 -3.88 -0.14
N GLY A 17 -12.86 -3.86 0.83
CA GLY A 17 -13.11 -3.24 2.13
C GLY A 17 -12.12 -3.63 3.20
N CYS A 18 -12.42 -3.24 4.43
CA CYS A 18 -11.66 -3.60 5.63
C CYS A 18 -12.44 -4.61 6.49
N TYR A 19 -11.72 -5.50 7.15
CA TYR A 19 -12.25 -6.40 8.19
C TYR A 19 -11.52 -6.17 9.51
N LEU A 20 -12.25 -6.32 10.61
CA LEU A 20 -11.78 -6.11 11.97
C LEU A 20 -12.07 -7.37 12.78
N HIS A 21 -11.02 -8.08 13.21
CA HIS A 21 -11.16 -9.21 14.12
C HIS A 21 -11.17 -8.73 15.56
N LYS A 22 -12.08 -9.28 16.36
CA LYS A 22 -12.28 -8.95 17.77
C LYS A 22 -12.08 -10.18 18.64
N ASN A 23 -11.54 -9.97 19.84
CA ASN A 23 -11.45 -11.02 20.85
C ASN A 23 -12.75 -11.15 21.64
N LYS A 24 -12.78 -12.10 22.59
CA LYS A 24 -13.95 -12.39 23.44
C LYS A 24 -14.44 -11.21 24.30
N TYR A 25 -13.62 -10.17 24.45
CA TYR A 25 -13.96 -8.93 25.17
C TYR A 25 -14.44 -7.81 24.23
N GLY A 26 -14.63 -8.10 22.94
CA GLY A 26 -15.02 -7.11 21.93
C GLY A 26 -13.89 -6.18 21.47
N LYS A 27 -12.64 -6.38 21.95
CA LYS A 27 -11.50 -5.55 21.57
C LYS A 27 -10.99 -5.93 20.18
N ILE A 28 -10.76 -4.94 19.32
CA ILE A 28 -10.13 -5.14 18.00
C ILE A 28 -8.69 -5.61 18.19
N ILE A 29 -8.39 -6.81 17.68
CA ILE A 29 -7.07 -7.44 17.79
C ILE A 29 -6.31 -7.45 16.46
N TYR A 30 -7.02 -7.35 15.33
CA TYR A 30 -6.44 -7.24 14.00
C TYR A 30 -7.37 -6.47 13.05
N VAL A 31 -6.78 -5.69 12.15
CA VAL A 31 -7.44 -5.01 11.04
C VAL A 31 -6.70 -5.38 9.75
N GLY A 32 -7.43 -5.68 8.70
CA GLY A 32 -6.84 -5.87 7.38
C GLY A 32 -7.76 -5.43 6.25
N LYS A 33 -7.19 -5.15 5.08
CA LYS A 33 -7.96 -4.90 3.84
C LYS A 33 -8.10 -6.14 2.97
N ALA A 34 -9.12 -6.13 2.12
CA ALA A 34 -9.35 -7.15 1.10
C ALA A 34 -9.80 -6.52 -0.21
N LYS A 35 -9.39 -7.13 -1.34
CA LYS A 35 -10.03 -6.87 -2.66
C LYS A 35 -11.41 -7.53 -2.75
N ASN A 36 -11.58 -8.62 -2.00
CA ASN A 36 -12.82 -9.38 -1.86
C ASN A 36 -12.91 -9.85 -0.40
N LEU A 37 -13.83 -9.27 0.36
CA LEU A 37 -14.00 -9.54 1.78
C LEU A 37 -14.38 -11.00 2.05
N ARG A 38 -15.28 -11.58 1.26
CA ARG A 38 -15.71 -12.99 1.38
C ARG A 38 -14.53 -13.96 1.36
N ASN A 39 -13.70 -13.90 0.33
CA ASN A 39 -12.58 -14.80 0.16
C ASN A 39 -11.54 -14.60 1.25
N ARG A 40 -11.23 -13.33 1.56
CA ARG A 40 -10.16 -13.00 2.50
C ARG A 40 -10.52 -13.35 3.95
N VAL A 41 -11.73 -13.06 4.40
CA VAL A 41 -12.12 -13.35 5.79
C VAL A 41 -12.33 -14.84 5.98
N ARG A 42 -12.95 -15.54 5.00
CA ARG A 42 -13.11 -17.00 5.06
C ARG A 42 -11.80 -17.76 5.11
N SER A 43 -10.72 -17.22 4.54
CA SER A 43 -9.42 -17.90 4.57
C SER A 43 -8.87 -18.07 5.99
N TYR A 44 -9.21 -17.21 6.96
CA TYR A 44 -8.76 -17.36 8.35
C TYR A 44 -9.43 -18.53 9.10
N PHE A 45 -10.51 -19.09 8.54
CA PHE A 45 -11.28 -20.16 9.18
C PHE A 45 -11.19 -21.47 8.39
N ARG A 46 -10.28 -21.56 7.41
CA ARG A 46 -10.15 -22.72 6.51
C ARG A 46 -8.67 -23.02 6.24
N GLY A 47 -8.33 -24.31 6.30
CA GLY A 47 -6.99 -24.80 5.97
C GLY A 47 -5.97 -24.60 7.10
N ALA A 48 -4.72 -24.93 6.82
CA ALA A 48 -3.60 -24.71 7.73
C ALA A 48 -3.07 -23.27 7.57
N HIS A 49 -2.56 -22.71 8.65
CA HIS A 49 -1.97 -21.37 8.68
C HIS A 49 -0.54 -21.42 9.22
N ASP A 50 0.24 -20.37 8.99
CA ASP A 50 1.51 -20.23 9.70
C ASP A 50 1.26 -20.01 11.20
N THR A 51 2.25 -20.31 12.04
CA THR A 51 2.13 -20.26 13.51
C THR A 51 1.64 -18.90 14.03
N LYS A 52 2.01 -17.80 13.38
CA LYS A 52 1.60 -16.46 13.83
C LYS A 52 0.14 -16.18 13.48
N THR A 53 -0.29 -16.62 12.30
CA THR A 53 -1.69 -16.53 11.86
C THR A 53 -2.58 -17.47 12.69
N GLU A 54 -2.13 -18.68 13.04
CA GLU A 54 -2.87 -19.57 13.95
C GLU A 54 -3.09 -18.93 15.32
N ALA A 55 -2.07 -18.26 15.85
CA ALA A 55 -2.17 -17.53 17.11
C ALA A 55 -3.18 -16.38 17.04
N LEU A 56 -3.33 -15.71 15.88
CA LEU A 56 -4.39 -14.73 15.67
C LEU A 56 -5.77 -15.41 15.66
N VAL A 57 -5.92 -16.45 14.85
CA VAL A 57 -7.20 -17.16 14.64
C VAL A 57 -7.77 -17.71 15.95
N SER A 58 -6.92 -18.23 16.84
CA SER A 58 -7.34 -18.76 18.14
C SER A 58 -7.93 -17.71 19.09
N GLU A 59 -7.62 -16.42 18.89
CA GLU A 59 -8.17 -15.32 19.70
C GLU A 59 -9.40 -14.65 19.07
N ILE A 60 -9.76 -14.99 17.82
CA ILE A 60 -10.93 -14.41 17.15
C ILE A 60 -12.21 -14.96 17.78
N ALA A 61 -12.97 -14.09 18.43
CA ALA A 61 -14.31 -14.39 18.93
C ALA A 61 -15.41 -13.76 18.08
N ASP A 62 -15.11 -12.67 17.37
CA ASP A 62 -16.03 -12.01 16.45
C ASP A 62 -15.27 -11.26 15.33
N PHE A 63 -15.99 -10.84 14.29
CA PHE A 63 -15.47 -9.90 13.30
C PHE A 63 -16.54 -8.94 12.77
N GLU A 64 -16.05 -7.82 12.26
CA GLU A 64 -16.82 -6.79 11.52
C GLU A 64 -16.14 -6.51 10.18
N PHE A 65 -16.88 -5.87 9.27
CA PHE A 65 -16.34 -5.41 8.00
C PHE A 65 -16.98 -4.10 7.57
N ILE A 66 -16.23 -3.33 6.78
CA ILE A 66 -16.67 -2.09 6.17
C ILE A 66 -16.36 -2.21 4.68
N VAL A 67 -17.40 -2.13 3.84
CA VAL A 67 -17.26 -2.14 2.38
C VAL A 67 -16.79 -0.77 1.91
N THR A 68 -15.93 -0.74 0.89
CA THR A 68 -15.46 0.48 0.23
C THR A 68 -15.70 0.38 -1.27
N ASP A 69 -15.65 1.50 -1.99
CA ASP A 69 -15.93 1.52 -3.43
C ASP A 69 -14.70 1.12 -4.26
N SER A 70 -13.50 1.22 -3.66
CA SER A 70 -12.25 0.86 -4.34
C SER A 70 -11.21 0.22 -3.43
N ASN A 71 -10.21 -0.42 -4.06
CA ASN A 71 -9.05 -0.96 -3.36
C ASN A 71 -8.18 0.14 -2.70
N ILE A 72 -8.24 1.36 -3.23
CA ILE A 72 -7.50 2.51 -2.70
C ILE A 72 -8.19 3.02 -1.43
N GLU A 73 -9.51 3.12 -1.44
CA GLU A 73 -10.27 3.47 -0.23
C GLU A 73 -10.10 2.43 0.87
N ALA A 74 -10.17 1.12 0.54
CA ALA A 74 -9.88 0.06 1.49
C ALA A 74 -8.48 0.20 2.11
N LEU A 75 -7.50 0.63 1.32
CA LEU A 75 -6.14 0.90 1.80
C LEU A 75 -6.09 2.08 2.78
N LEU A 76 -6.71 3.21 2.42
CA LEU A 76 -6.73 4.40 3.27
C LEU A 76 -7.48 4.13 4.58
N LEU A 77 -8.61 3.42 4.50
CA LEU A 77 -9.41 3.04 5.65
C LEU A 77 -8.63 2.09 6.59
N GLU A 78 -7.94 1.09 6.05
CA GLU A 78 -7.09 0.18 6.83
C GLU A 78 -6.02 0.95 7.62
N ILE A 79 -5.35 1.90 6.97
CA ILE A 79 -4.33 2.75 7.61
C ILE A 79 -4.94 3.51 8.79
N ASN A 80 -6.08 4.16 8.59
CA ASN A 80 -6.75 4.93 9.64
C ASN A 80 -7.17 4.03 10.80
N LEU A 81 -7.83 2.90 10.50
CA LEU A 81 -8.28 1.95 11.51
C LEU A 81 -7.12 1.36 12.33
N ILE A 82 -5.98 1.05 11.71
CA ILE A 82 -4.79 0.58 12.41
C ILE A 82 -4.20 1.69 13.29
N GLN A 83 -4.14 2.93 12.80
CA GLN A 83 -3.62 4.06 13.57
C GLN A 83 -4.48 4.38 14.80
N GLU A 84 -5.80 4.35 14.64
CA GLU A 84 -6.78 4.62 15.69
C GLU A 84 -6.79 3.52 16.75
N ASN A 85 -6.84 2.24 16.33
CA ASN A 85 -7.08 1.12 17.24
C ASN A 85 -5.80 0.45 17.75
N LYS A 86 -4.66 0.67 17.08
CA LYS A 86 -3.36 0.03 17.34
C LYS A 86 -3.48 -1.46 17.69
N PRO A 87 -4.08 -2.30 16.83
CA PRO A 87 -4.41 -3.68 17.19
C PRO A 87 -3.15 -4.50 17.44
N ARG A 88 -3.20 -5.37 18.47
CA ARG A 88 -2.04 -6.15 18.94
C ARG A 88 -1.37 -6.93 17.81
N TYR A 89 -2.16 -7.65 16.99
CA TYR A 89 -1.62 -8.47 15.93
C TYR A 89 -1.15 -7.67 14.71
N ASN A 90 -1.68 -6.47 14.43
CA ASN A 90 -1.08 -5.61 13.40
C ASN A 90 0.33 -5.17 13.77
N ILE A 91 0.64 -5.05 15.06
CA ILE A 91 1.98 -4.73 15.55
C ILE A 91 2.88 -5.97 15.51
N MET A 92 2.39 -7.11 16.00
CA MET A 92 3.16 -8.37 16.07
C MET A 92 3.41 -9.01 14.69
N LEU A 93 2.44 -8.88 13.77
CA LEU A 93 2.49 -9.43 12.41
C LEU A 93 3.02 -8.41 11.39
N LYS A 94 3.48 -7.24 11.85
CA LYS A 94 3.99 -6.20 10.96
C LYS A 94 5.21 -6.74 10.21
N ASP A 95 5.07 -6.95 8.91
CA ASP A 95 6.21 -6.91 8.01
C ASP A 95 6.73 -5.46 8.02
N ASP A 96 8.04 -5.24 8.05
CA ASP A 96 8.70 -3.92 8.00
C ASP A 96 8.40 -3.10 6.73
N LYS A 97 7.47 -3.55 5.89
CA LYS A 97 7.09 -2.92 4.63
C LYS A 97 5.95 -1.94 4.88
N SER A 98 6.30 -0.68 5.15
CA SER A 98 5.35 0.42 4.99
C SER A 98 4.87 0.53 3.53
N TYR A 99 3.74 1.21 3.33
CA TYR A 99 3.18 1.38 2.00
C TYR A 99 4.12 2.21 1.11
N PRO A 100 4.28 1.84 -0.17
CA PRO A 100 5.10 2.58 -1.10
C PRO A 100 4.43 3.89 -1.52
N PHE A 101 5.26 4.90 -1.75
CA PHE A 101 4.94 6.21 -2.30
C PHE A 101 5.81 6.43 -3.53
N ILE A 102 5.33 7.24 -4.47
CA ILE A 102 6.15 7.80 -5.53
C ILE A 102 6.62 9.17 -5.06
N LYS A 103 7.94 9.38 -5.04
CA LYS A 103 8.58 10.63 -4.70
C LYS A 103 9.09 11.32 -5.97
N ILE A 104 8.81 12.61 -6.09
CA ILE A 104 9.47 13.52 -7.02
C ILE A 104 10.54 14.30 -6.25
N THR A 105 11.80 14.18 -6.65
CA THR A 105 12.91 14.90 -5.98
C THR A 105 12.90 16.40 -6.28
N LYS A 106 13.47 17.21 -5.38
CA LYS A 106 13.58 18.68 -5.50
C LYS A 106 14.88 19.14 -6.18
N GLU A 107 15.61 18.25 -6.85
CA GLU A 107 16.83 18.65 -7.57
C GLU A 107 16.46 19.35 -8.90
N ARG A 108 17.38 20.13 -9.48
CA ARG A 108 17.16 20.86 -10.75
C ARG A 108 16.53 19.98 -11.85
N HIS A 109 16.96 18.73 -11.93
CA HIS A 109 16.40 17.74 -12.84
C HIS A 109 15.72 16.62 -12.04
N PRO A 110 14.40 16.72 -11.80
CA PRO A 110 13.70 15.84 -10.87
C PRO A 110 13.73 14.38 -11.31
N ARG A 111 13.76 13.49 -10.33
CA ARG A 111 13.68 12.04 -10.48
C ARG A 111 12.39 11.54 -9.84
N LEU A 112 11.84 10.50 -10.44
CA LEU A 112 10.78 9.71 -9.82
C LEU A 112 11.39 8.51 -9.09
N LEU A 113 11.05 8.33 -7.83
CA LEU A 113 11.56 7.26 -6.98
C LEU A 113 10.42 6.59 -6.23
N ILE A 114 10.46 5.26 -6.10
CA ILE A 114 9.57 4.56 -5.16
C ILE A 114 10.25 4.53 -3.79
N THR A 115 9.57 5.02 -2.77
CA THR A 115 10.06 5.05 -1.39
C THR A 115 8.98 4.60 -0.43
N ARG A 116 9.42 4.08 0.71
CA ARG A 116 8.57 3.65 1.83
C ARG A 116 8.65 4.62 3.01
N GLN A 117 9.51 5.62 2.89
CA GLN A 117 9.76 6.65 3.89
C GLN A 117 9.42 8.01 3.29
N ILE A 118 8.59 8.76 4.00
CA ILE A 118 8.34 10.17 3.73
C ILE A 118 9.34 10.97 4.56
N LYS A 119 10.15 11.80 3.90
CA LYS A 119 11.14 12.67 4.55
C LYS A 119 10.79 14.14 4.30
N LYS A 120 11.13 15.03 5.24
CA LYS A 120 11.02 16.48 5.07
C LYS A 120 12.20 17.04 4.25
N ASP A 121 12.41 16.48 3.06
CA ASP A 121 13.53 16.84 2.17
C ASP A 121 13.10 17.76 1.00
N GLY A 122 11.89 18.29 1.07
CA GLY A 122 11.32 19.18 0.05
C GLY A 122 10.88 18.46 -1.24
N GLY A 123 11.01 17.13 -1.32
CA GLY A 123 10.41 16.35 -2.40
C GLY A 123 8.89 16.25 -2.25
N GLN A 124 8.20 16.02 -3.37
CA GLN A 124 6.75 15.75 -3.36
C GLN A 124 6.51 14.24 -3.30
N TYR A 125 5.53 13.80 -2.52
CA TYR A 125 5.23 12.39 -2.30
C TYR A 125 3.76 12.11 -2.67
N PHE A 126 3.54 11.11 -3.50
CA PHE A 126 2.23 10.70 -4.00
C PHE A 126 1.95 9.27 -3.56
N GLY A 127 0.73 9.00 -3.08
CA GLY A 127 0.33 7.70 -2.52
C GLY A 127 -0.44 7.87 -1.20
N PRO A 128 -0.52 6.81 -0.37
CA PRO A 128 0.15 5.51 -0.51
C PRO A 128 -0.41 4.66 -1.65
N TYR A 129 0.43 3.80 -2.22
CA TYR A 129 0.01 2.79 -3.19
C TYR A 129 -0.28 1.44 -2.51
N PRO A 130 -1.24 0.63 -3.02
CA PRO A 130 -1.62 -0.65 -2.40
C PRO A 130 -0.48 -1.66 -2.27
N ASP A 131 0.43 -1.64 -3.24
CA ASP A 131 1.63 -2.46 -3.29
C ASP A 131 2.69 -1.83 -4.22
N VAL A 132 3.88 -2.43 -4.24
CA VAL A 132 5.00 -1.95 -5.08
C VAL A 132 4.73 -2.16 -6.57
N GLY A 133 3.89 -3.13 -6.94
CA GLY A 133 3.49 -3.36 -8.34
C GLY A 133 2.68 -2.18 -8.87
N ALA A 134 1.66 -1.74 -8.12
CA ALA A 134 0.85 -0.57 -8.45
C ALA A 134 1.68 0.72 -8.53
N ALA A 135 2.61 0.90 -7.59
CA ALA A 135 3.55 2.03 -7.63
C ALA A 135 4.46 1.97 -8.89
N ASN A 136 4.98 0.79 -9.24
CA ASN A 136 5.82 0.62 -10.43
C ASN A 136 5.06 0.86 -11.74
N GLN A 137 3.81 0.43 -11.84
CA GLN A 137 2.99 0.68 -13.04
C GLN A 137 2.79 2.19 -13.26
N THR A 138 2.47 2.91 -12.19
CA THR A 138 2.29 4.37 -12.23
C THR A 138 3.62 5.07 -12.55
N LEU A 139 4.73 4.64 -11.93
CA LEU A 139 6.07 5.16 -12.22
C LEU A 139 6.42 5.04 -13.71
N LYS A 140 6.25 3.83 -14.28
CA LYS A 140 6.54 3.56 -15.70
C LYS A 140 5.69 4.41 -16.64
N LEU A 141 4.44 4.70 -16.27
CA LEU A 141 3.58 5.59 -17.05
C LEU A 141 4.12 7.03 -17.03
N LEU A 142 4.43 7.56 -15.84
CA LEU A 142 4.97 8.90 -15.70
C LEU A 142 6.31 9.08 -16.43
N GLU A 143 7.20 8.08 -16.39
CA GLU A 143 8.48 8.08 -17.11
C GLU A 143 8.37 8.03 -18.64
N ARG A 144 7.20 7.66 -19.17
CA ARG A 144 6.88 7.70 -20.60
C ARG A 144 6.28 9.03 -21.01
N LEU A 145 5.44 9.62 -20.15
CA LEU A 145 4.74 10.88 -20.43
C LEU A 145 5.65 12.10 -20.23
N TYR A 146 6.55 12.04 -19.25
CA TYR A 146 7.40 13.17 -18.87
C TYR A 146 8.88 12.78 -18.90
N PRO A 147 9.76 13.66 -19.41
CA PRO A 147 11.18 13.35 -19.57
C PRO A 147 11.98 13.61 -18.28
N PHE A 148 11.59 12.92 -17.19
CA PHE A 148 12.29 12.96 -15.91
C PHE A 148 13.74 12.45 -16.03
N ARG A 149 14.59 12.84 -15.07
CA ARG A 149 15.98 12.37 -15.01
C ARG A 149 16.03 10.87 -14.73
N LYS A 150 16.60 10.10 -15.68
CA LYS A 150 16.78 8.63 -15.56
C LYS A 150 18.19 8.21 -15.14
N CYS A 151 19.17 9.11 -15.29
CA CYS A 151 20.58 8.81 -15.08
C CYS A 151 21.09 9.27 -13.71
N LYS A 152 22.15 8.62 -13.22
CA LYS A 152 22.95 9.07 -12.06
C LYS A 152 24.20 9.86 -12.47
N LEU A 153 24.41 10.10 -13.77
CA LEU A 153 25.61 10.76 -14.27
C LEU A 153 25.67 12.22 -13.81
N PRO A 154 26.87 12.76 -13.54
CA PRO A 154 27.06 14.18 -13.23
C PRO A 154 26.66 15.07 -14.41
N GLU A 155 26.40 16.36 -14.14
CA GLU A 155 25.89 17.31 -15.14
C GLU A 155 26.82 17.46 -16.36
N ASN A 156 28.14 17.26 -16.17
CA ASN A 156 29.15 17.33 -17.22
C ASN A 156 29.28 16.08 -18.12
N LYS A 157 28.42 15.06 -17.94
CA LYS A 157 28.44 13.83 -18.76
C LYS A 157 27.05 13.50 -19.30
N TYR A 158 26.93 13.41 -20.62
CA TYR A 158 25.68 13.04 -21.29
C TYR A 158 25.39 11.53 -21.15
N CYS A 159 24.15 11.17 -20.83
CA CYS A 159 23.70 9.77 -20.80
C CYS A 159 23.11 9.33 -22.15
N LEU A 160 23.05 8.02 -22.41
CA LEU A 160 22.39 7.47 -23.61
C LEU A 160 20.97 8.02 -23.79
N TYR A 161 20.19 8.10 -22.70
CA TYR A 161 18.83 8.63 -22.73
C TYR A 161 18.76 10.10 -23.16
N TYR A 162 19.79 10.90 -22.92
CA TYR A 162 19.84 12.29 -23.41
C TYR A 162 19.98 12.32 -24.92
N HIS A 163 20.85 11.50 -25.49
CA HIS A 163 20.99 11.37 -26.94
C HIS A 163 19.73 10.82 -27.62
N LEU A 164 18.89 10.10 -26.87
CA LEU A 164 17.59 9.61 -27.33
C LEU A 164 16.42 10.60 -27.05
N GLY A 165 16.68 11.78 -26.48
CA GLY A 165 15.65 12.76 -26.11
C GLY A 165 14.76 12.36 -24.91
N GLN A 166 15.15 11.32 -24.17
CA GLN A 166 14.37 10.72 -23.07
C GLN A 166 14.86 11.11 -21.66
N CYS A 167 15.85 12.01 -21.58
CA CYS A 167 16.39 12.52 -20.32
C CYS A 167 16.84 13.97 -20.50
N LEU A 168 16.19 14.92 -19.82
CA LEU A 168 16.54 16.35 -19.88
C LEU A 168 17.66 16.75 -18.90
N ALA A 169 18.27 15.79 -18.20
CA ALA A 169 19.17 16.07 -17.08
C ALA A 169 20.53 16.70 -17.45
N HIS A 170 20.78 16.96 -18.73
CA HIS A 170 22.04 17.48 -19.25
C HIS A 170 21.85 18.63 -20.25
N GLY A 171 20.60 19.07 -20.47
CA GLY A 171 20.29 20.24 -21.30
C GLY A 171 19.97 21.46 -20.43
N GLU A 172 20.07 22.67 -20.99
CA GLU A 172 19.75 23.90 -20.26
C GLU A 172 18.25 24.04 -19.91
N ASN A 173 17.39 23.36 -20.66
CA ASN A 173 15.93 23.42 -20.54
C ASN A 173 15.38 22.45 -19.49
N LEU A 174 14.66 22.97 -18.49
CA LEU A 174 13.87 22.16 -17.55
C LEU A 174 12.63 21.58 -18.25
N PRO A 175 12.14 20.39 -17.86
CA PRO A 175 10.82 19.93 -18.26
C PRO A 175 9.77 20.95 -17.78
N SER A 176 9.00 21.53 -18.71
CA SER A 176 7.82 22.32 -18.37
C SER A 176 6.75 21.39 -17.82
N LEU A 177 6.33 21.63 -16.57
CA LEU A 177 5.10 21.10 -15.99
C LEU A 177 3.95 22.02 -16.42
N SER A 178 3.65 22.05 -17.72
CA SER A 178 2.47 22.72 -18.26
C SER A 178 1.36 21.71 -18.47
#